data_AF-A0ABD6NYG5-F1
#
_entry.id   AF-A0ABD6NYG5-F1
#
_cell.length_a   1.000
_cell.length_b   1.000
_cell.length_c   1.000
_cell.angle_alpha   90.00
_cell.angle_beta   90.00
_cell.angle_gamma   90.00
#
_symmetry.space_group_name_H-M   'P 1'
#
loop_
_entity.id
_entity.type
_entity.pdbx_description
1 polymer ?
#
loop_
_entity_poly.entity_id
_entity_poly.type
_entity_poly.pdbx_seq_one_letter_code
_entity_poly.pdbx_strand_id
1 'polypeptide(L)'
;MRLAQRLIDLADGDPRKGDLIVGSPLVGAIMLRGCARCALGDASWRADVDQATTMVRGFEPSLRAVMLLFRSSLILNGVLLPDAADLQETAEVLAISERSGDNLALACAQYVHGVALLSLDGPRRDDAFSLIAAGREAALQERFTLLVACWADVHFADEKARTGDFDGAIELFRPAVEQEYACTDMMLVAATTASLVQALLRRGGRTDLAEARAAIDRLAAVPTEPGFVVNDIWLLRMRAWEAQARGDDAAYRDYRDRYREMANSLGFEGHMAWAREMA
;
A
#
# COMPACT_ATOMS: atom_id res chain seq x y z
N MET A 1 5.94 11.02 13.66
CA MET A 1 6.43 12.30 13.09
C MET A 1 7.59 12.96 13.80
N ARG A 2 7.53 13.17 15.13
CA ARG A 2 8.63 13.82 15.88
C ARG A 2 10.01 13.18 15.69
N LEU A 3 10.11 11.84 15.66
CA LEU A 3 11.39 11.15 15.50
C LEU A 3 12.01 11.37 14.12
N ALA A 4 11.20 11.27 13.05
CA ALA A 4 11.64 11.56 11.69
C ALA A 4 12.12 13.01 11.56
N GLN A 5 11.34 13.98 12.08
CA GLN A 5 11.76 15.39 12.07
C GLN A 5 13.08 15.61 12.81
N ARG A 6 13.20 15.03 14.02
CA ARG A 6 14.45 15.13 14.81
C ARG A 6 15.65 14.57 14.04
N LEU A 7 15.48 13.46 13.32
CA LEU A 7 16.56 12.89 12.52
C LEU A 7 16.94 13.82 11.36
N ILE A 8 15.96 14.40 10.68
CA ILE A 8 16.17 15.37 9.60
C ILE A 8 16.95 16.60 10.12
N ASP A 9 16.53 17.15 11.25
CA ASP A 9 17.20 18.30 11.88
C ASP A 9 18.63 17.93 12.30
N LEU A 10 18.84 16.72 12.82
CA LEU A 10 20.16 16.23 13.17
C LEU A 10 21.06 16.04 11.95
N ALA A 11 20.51 15.60 10.82
CA ALA A 11 21.25 15.45 9.57
C ALA A 11 21.70 16.80 8.99
N ASP A 12 20.93 17.87 9.20
CA ASP A 12 21.22 19.23 8.72
C ASP A 12 21.52 19.26 7.21
N GLY A 13 20.75 18.50 6.43
CA GLY A 13 20.90 18.37 4.98
C GLY A 13 22.05 17.48 4.52
N ASP A 14 22.91 16.96 5.40
CA ASP A 14 23.96 16.01 5.05
C ASP A 14 23.37 14.59 4.88
N PRO A 15 23.32 14.06 3.65
CA PRO A 15 22.69 12.77 3.40
C PRO A 15 23.54 11.58 3.85
N ARG A 16 24.82 11.78 4.22
CA ARG A 16 25.68 10.71 4.73
C ARG A 16 25.86 10.74 6.24
N LYS A 17 25.23 11.69 6.93
CA LYS A 17 25.35 11.78 8.38
C LYS A 17 24.73 10.56 9.06
N GLY A 18 25.56 9.76 9.72
CA GLY A 18 25.14 8.58 10.47
C GLY A 18 24.97 7.33 9.61
N ASP A 19 25.62 7.25 8.45
CA ASP A 19 25.53 6.17 7.46
C ASP A 19 26.18 4.82 7.85
N LEU A 20 26.44 4.60 9.14
CA LEU A 20 27.15 3.41 9.64
C LEU A 20 26.38 2.10 9.45
N ILE A 21 25.04 2.14 9.44
CA ILE A 21 24.16 0.96 9.35
C ILE A 21 23.19 1.07 8.16
N VAL A 22 22.69 2.27 7.88
CA VAL A 22 21.77 2.57 6.79
C VAL A 22 22.45 3.59 5.90
N GLY A 23 22.52 3.38 4.58
CA GLY A 23 23.29 4.26 3.69
C GLY A 23 22.90 5.74 3.77
N SER A 24 21.65 6.06 4.10
CA SER A 24 21.24 7.40 4.49
C SER A 24 20.08 7.39 5.48
N PRO A 25 20.34 7.67 6.77
CA PRO A 25 19.28 7.89 7.74
C PRO A 25 18.35 9.05 7.33
N LEU A 26 18.92 10.11 6.74
CA LEU A 26 18.18 11.29 6.28
C LEU A 26 17.12 10.93 5.23
N VAL A 27 17.51 10.19 4.19
CA VAL A 27 16.58 9.76 3.13
C VAL A 27 15.43 8.94 3.73
N GLY A 28 15.75 7.98 4.62
CA GLY A 28 14.75 7.17 5.31
C GLY A 28 13.78 8.01 6.16
N ALA A 29 14.29 8.99 6.90
CA ALA A 29 13.44 9.87 7.71
C ALA A 29 12.54 10.78 6.87
N ILE A 30 13.03 11.31 5.75
CA ILE A 30 12.20 12.11 4.82
C ILE A 30 11.09 11.23 4.25
N MET A 31 11.41 10.03 3.73
CA MET A 31 10.40 9.11 3.17
C MET A 31 9.33 8.74 4.19
N LEU A 32 9.73 8.32 5.39
CA LEU A 32 8.79 7.97 6.47
C LEU A 32 7.97 9.17 6.94
N ARG A 33 8.55 10.38 6.95
CA ARG A 33 7.81 11.63 7.21
C ARG A 33 6.75 11.87 6.15
N GLY A 34 7.07 11.67 4.88
CA GLY A 34 6.13 11.73 3.78
C GLY A 34 4.97 10.74 3.96
N CYS A 35 5.26 9.45 4.17
CA CYS A 35 4.22 8.42 4.36
C CYS A 35 3.27 8.75 5.53
N ALA A 36 3.80 9.19 6.67
CA ALA A 36 2.95 9.52 7.81
C ALA A 36 2.20 10.85 7.65
N ARG A 37 2.79 11.85 6.99
CA ARG A 37 2.05 13.08 6.60
C ARG A 37 0.89 12.74 5.68
N CYS A 38 1.11 11.85 4.72
CA CYS A 38 0.05 11.33 3.85
C CYS A 38 -1.05 10.67 4.68
N ALA A 39 -0.67 9.80 5.62
CA ALA A 39 -1.62 9.13 6.50
C ALA A 39 -2.42 10.09 7.39
N LEU A 40 -1.91 11.30 7.65
CA LEU A 40 -2.57 12.36 8.41
C LEU A 40 -3.24 13.44 7.55
N GLY A 41 -3.26 13.27 6.22
CA GLY A 41 -3.85 14.24 5.29
C GLY A 41 -3.09 15.56 5.15
N ASP A 42 -1.81 15.63 5.58
CA ASP A 42 -0.97 16.81 5.40
C ASP A 42 -0.49 16.90 3.96
N ALA A 43 -0.95 17.92 3.21
CA ALA A 43 -0.66 18.15 1.80
C ALA A 43 0.85 18.24 1.45
N SER A 44 1.72 18.44 2.45
CA SER A 44 3.17 18.48 2.27
C SER A 44 3.80 17.10 2.07
N TRP A 45 3.02 16.01 2.22
CA TRP A 45 3.52 14.63 2.12
C TRP A 45 4.23 14.34 0.79
N ARG A 46 3.72 14.89 -0.32
CA ARG A 46 4.22 14.62 -1.66
C ARG A 46 5.63 15.19 -1.86
N ALA A 47 5.85 16.40 -1.35
CA ALA A 47 7.17 17.04 -1.39
C ALA A 47 8.24 16.21 -0.66
N ASP A 48 7.89 15.60 0.49
CA ASP A 48 8.80 14.71 1.21
C ASP A 48 9.10 13.45 0.41
N VAL A 49 8.07 12.77 -0.12
CA VAL A 49 8.25 11.55 -0.91
C VAL A 49 9.10 11.83 -2.15
N ASP A 50 8.84 12.92 -2.87
CA ASP A 50 9.58 13.30 -4.07
C ASP A 50 11.04 13.68 -3.75
N GLN A 51 11.26 14.37 -2.63
CA GLN A 51 12.61 14.69 -2.15
C GLN A 51 13.38 13.40 -1.82
N ALA A 52 12.78 12.46 -1.09
CA ALA A 52 13.42 11.20 -0.75
C ALA A 52 13.71 10.35 -1.99
N THR A 53 12.77 10.24 -2.93
CA THR A 53 12.95 9.54 -4.22
C THR A 53 14.08 10.16 -5.04
N THR A 54 14.20 11.49 -5.05
CA THR A 54 15.29 12.17 -5.77
C THR A 54 16.64 11.88 -5.10
N MET A 55 16.71 12.00 -3.78
CA MET A 55 17.96 11.81 -3.03
C MET A 55 18.46 10.37 -3.08
N VAL A 56 17.56 9.37 -3.01
CA VAL A 56 17.95 7.95 -2.91
C VAL A 56 18.67 7.45 -4.16
N ARG A 57 18.49 8.09 -5.32
CA ARG A 57 19.18 7.71 -6.58
C ARG A 57 20.70 7.77 -6.47
N GLY A 58 21.25 8.56 -5.54
CA GLY A 58 22.69 8.64 -5.27
C GLY A 58 23.24 7.56 -4.33
N PHE A 59 22.41 6.60 -3.90
CA PHE A 59 22.74 5.59 -2.91
C PHE A 59 22.70 4.16 -3.46
N GLU A 60 23.16 3.22 -2.63
CA GLU A 60 23.24 1.81 -2.95
C GLU A 60 21.87 1.17 -3.26
N PRO A 61 21.85 0.05 -4.01
CA PRO A 61 20.61 -0.58 -4.47
C PRO A 61 19.68 -1.01 -3.35
N SER A 62 20.22 -1.44 -2.21
CA SER A 62 19.42 -1.87 -1.06
C SER A 62 18.59 -0.72 -0.49
N LEU A 63 19.19 0.45 -0.26
CA LEU A 63 18.45 1.63 0.19
C LEU A 63 17.42 2.08 -0.86
N ARG A 64 17.79 2.08 -2.14
CA ARG A 64 16.84 2.39 -3.24
C ARG A 64 15.63 1.45 -3.22
N ALA A 65 15.86 0.14 -3.12
CA ALA A 65 14.80 -0.87 -3.10
C ALA A 65 13.90 -0.73 -1.86
N VAL A 66 14.47 -0.43 -0.67
CA VAL A 66 13.70 -0.21 0.56
C VAL A 66 12.88 1.08 0.49
N MET A 67 13.41 2.17 -0.10
CA MET A 67 12.63 3.40 -0.27
C MET A 67 11.47 3.21 -1.27
N LEU A 68 11.69 2.44 -2.34
CA LEU A 68 10.63 2.05 -3.26
C LEU A 68 9.55 1.22 -2.57
N LEU A 69 9.91 0.37 -1.59
CA LEU A 69 8.92 -0.39 -0.81
C LEU A 69 7.97 0.53 -0.03
N PHE A 70 8.49 1.58 0.61
CA PHE A 70 7.64 2.58 1.28
C PHE A 70 6.77 3.35 0.29
N ARG A 71 7.29 3.69 -0.89
CA ARG A 71 6.50 4.28 -1.97
C ARG A 71 5.39 3.33 -2.45
N SER A 72 5.66 2.03 -2.58
CA SER A 72 4.66 1.02 -2.93
C SER A 72 3.52 0.95 -1.91
N SER A 73 3.76 1.18 -0.62
CA SER A 73 2.68 1.23 0.38
C SER A 73 1.63 2.33 0.09
N LEU A 74 2.05 3.45 -0.52
CA LEU A 74 1.15 4.52 -0.95
C LEU A 74 0.33 4.10 -2.18
N ILE A 75 0.94 3.35 -3.09
CA ILE A 75 0.26 2.78 -4.26
C ILE A 75 -0.81 1.77 -3.82
N LEU A 76 -0.48 0.87 -2.89
CA LEU A 76 -1.43 -0.12 -2.35
C LEU A 76 -2.63 0.53 -1.65
N ASN A 77 -2.41 1.69 -1.02
CA ASN A 77 -3.47 2.50 -0.46
C ASN A 77 -4.22 3.38 -1.47
N GLY A 78 -3.94 3.27 -2.78
CA GLY A 78 -4.58 4.11 -3.79
C GLY A 78 -4.26 5.61 -3.65
N VAL A 79 -3.20 5.97 -2.93
CA VAL A 79 -2.73 7.36 -2.79
C VAL A 79 -2.06 7.82 -4.08
N LEU A 80 -1.23 6.96 -4.66
CA LEU A 80 -0.48 7.20 -5.89
C LEU A 80 -0.93 6.22 -6.98
N LEU A 81 -0.96 6.68 -8.23
CA LEU A 81 -1.01 5.81 -9.38
C LEU A 81 0.41 5.68 -9.98
N PRO A 82 0.92 4.47 -10.21
CA PRO A 82 2.22 4.30 -10.84
C PRO A 82 2.20 4.81 -12.27
N ASP A 83 3.26 5.51 -12.66
CA ASP A 83 3.45 5.96 -14.03
C ASP A 83 4.60 5.22 -14.75
N ALA A 84 4.89 5.63 -15.98
CA ALA A 84 5.97 5.05 -16.77
C ALA A 84 7.37 5.31 -16.16
N ALA A 85 7.54 6.41 -15.41
CA ALA A 85 8.80 6.70 -14.72
C ALA A 85 8.99 5.80 -13.50
N ASP A 86 7.92 5.53 -12.74
CA ASP A 86 7.94 4.53 -11.65
C ASP A 86 8.31 3.14 -12.20
N LEU A 87 7.75 2.74 -13.34
CA LEU A 87 8.11 1.46 -13.98
C LEU A 87 9.59 1.42 -14.38
N GLN A 88 10.10 2.51 -14.99
CA GLN A 88 11.49 2.59 -15.40
C GLN A 88 12.46 2.55 -14.20
N GLU A 89 12.12 3.26 -13.11
CA GLU A 89 12.93 3.30 -11.90
C GLU A 89 12.98 1.95 -11.19
N THR A 90 11.83 1.28 -11.05
CA THR A 90 11.77 -0.07 -10.46
C THR A 90 12.51 -1.10 -11.32
N ALA A 91 12.45 -1.00 -12.65
CA ALA A 91 13.19 -1.87 -13.56
C ALA A 91 14.71 -1.69 -13.44
N GLU A 92 15.18 -0.44 -13.31
CA GLU A 92 16.60 -0.14 -13.10
C GLU A 92 17.10 -0.73 -11.79
N VAL A 93 16.34 -0.53 -10.69
CA VAL A 93 16.70 -1.06 -9.37
C VAL A 93 16.74 -2.59 -9.40
N LEU A 94 15.77 -3.26 -10.03
CA LEU A 94 15.79 -4.71 -10.21
C LEU A 94 17.05 -5.18 -10.92
N ALA A 95 17.38 -4.58 -12.07
CA ALA A 95 18.56 -4.95 -12.84
C ALA A 95 19.86 -4.77 -12.04
N ILE A 96 19.96 -3.73 -11.22
CA ILE A 96 21.14 -3.52 -10.37
C ILE A 96 21.18 -4.55 -9.24
N SER A 97 20.05 -4.79 -8.56
CA SER A 97 19.97 -5.75 -7.45
C SER A 97 20.33 -7.17 -7.88
N GLU A 98 19.89 -7.61 -9.06
CA GLU A 98 20.23 -8.92 -9.65
C GLU A 98 21.75 -9.16 -9.77
N ARG A 99 22.53 -8.09 -9.95
CA ARG A 99 23.99 -8.16 -10.07
C ARG A 99 24.75 -7.95 -8.76
N SER A 100 24.05 -7.53 -7.70
CA SER A 100 24.68 -7.06 -6.45
C SER A 100 24.99 -8.17 -5.45
N GLY A 101 24.35 -9.34 -5.58
CA GLY A 101 24.43 -10.41 -4.58
C GLY A 101 23.74 -10.09 -3.24
N ASP A 102 23.06 -8.95 -3.14
CA ASP A 102 22.29 -8.54 -1.96
C ASP A 102 20.86 -9.11 -2.06
N ASN A 103 20.59 -10.16 -1.28
CA ASN A 103 19.29 -10.85 -1.26
C ASN A 103 18.14 -9.94 -0.79
N LEU A 104 18.40 -9.01 0.14
CA LEU A 104 17.40 -8.07 0.61
C LEU A 104 17.04 -7.09 -0.51
N ALA A 105 18.06 -6.51 -1.17
CA ALA A 105 17.85 -5.59 -2.28
C ALA A 105 17.11 -6.27 -3.43
N LEU A 106 17.45 -7.53 -3.73
CA LEU A 106 16.80 -8.30 -4.78
C LEU A 106 15.33 -8.60 -4.46
N ALA A 107 15.03 -9.09 -3.25
CA ALA A 107 13.66 -9.41 -2.85
C ALA A 107 12.75 -8.17 -2.89
N CYS A 108 13.22 -7.05 -2.35
CA CYS A 108 12.51 -5.77 -2.42
C CYS A 108 12.33 -5.31 -3.87
N ALA A 109 13.37 -5.38 -4.70
CA ALA A 109 13.31 -4.93 -6.08
C ALA A 109 12.35 -5.76 -6.94
N GLN A 110 12.33 -7.09 -6.75
CA GLN A 110 11.38 -7.99 -7.40
C GLN A 110 9.95 -7.64 -7.01
N TYR A 111 9.69 -7.45 -5.71
CA TYR A 111 8.37 -7.07 -5.23
C TYR A 111 7.90 -5.73 -5.83
N VAL A 112 8.68 -4.65 -5.68
CA VAL A 112 8.24 -3.31 -6.13
C VAL A 112 8.10 -3.21 -7.63
N HIS A 113 8.95 -3.91 -8.41
CA HIS A 113 8.81 -3.96 -9.87
C HIS A 113 7.58 -4.77 -10.29
N GLY A 114 7.30 -5.88 -9.62
CA GLY A 114 6.07 -6.64 -9.83
C GLY A 114 4.82 -5.80 -9.54
N VAL A 115 4.79 -5.04 -8.43
CA VAL A 115 3.68 -4.12 -8.13
C VAL A 115 3.51 -3.06 -9.23
N ALA A 116 4.59 -2.43 -9.69
CA ALA A 116 4.53 -1.45 -10.77
C ALA A 116 3.97 -2.05 -12.08
N LEU A 117 4.36 -3.30 -12.41
CA LEU A 117 3.82 -4.02 -13.57
C LEU A 117 2.33 -4.37 -13.43
N LEU A 118 1.86 -4.71 -12.23
CA LEU A 118 0.43 -5.00 -12.00
C LEU A 118 -0.46 -3.78 -12.21
N SER A 119 0.05 -2.59 -11.86
CA SER A 119 -0.70 -1.32 -11.93
C SER A 119 -0.82 -0.74 -13.34
N LEU A 120 0.05 -1.16 -14.27
CA LEU A 120 -0.06 -0.80 -15.68
C LEU A 120 -0.85 -1.90 -16.39
N ASP A 121 -2.10 -1.63 -16.75
CA ASP A 121 -2.94 -2.57 -17.50
C ASP A 121 -2.19 -3.07 -18.75
N GLY A 122 -1.87 -4.37 -18.80
CA GLY A 122 -1.04 -4.92 -19.86
C GLY A 122 -0.81 -6.44 -19.78
N PRO A 123 -0.18 -7.02 -20.82
CA PRO A 123 0.02 -8.47 -20.96
C PRO A 123 1.06 -9.04 -19.98
N ARG A 124 1.72 -8.20 -19.18
CA ARG A 124 2.83 -8.57 -18.30
C ARG A 124 2.39 -8.98 -16.88
N ARG A 125 1.11 -9.34 -16.70
CA ARG A 125 0.55 -9.71 -15.40
C ARG A 125 1.19 -10.99 -14.84
N ASP A 126 1.44 -11.97 -15.70
CA ASP A 126 2.10 -13.23 -15.30
C ASP A 126 3.57 -12.99 -14.87
N ASP A 127 4.30 -12.13 -15.60
CA ASP A 127 5.65 -11.69 -15.21
C ASP A 127 5.62 -11.02 -13.83
N ALA A 128 4.62 -10.15 -13.60
CA ALA A 128 4.48 -9.41 -12.37
C ALA A 128 4.25 -10.34 -11.17
N PHE A 129 3.35 -11.32 -11.29
CA PHE A 129 3.13 -12.30 -10.23
C PHE A 129 4.33 -13.22 -10.02
N SER A 130 5.08 -13.55 -11.07
CA SER A 130 6.32 -14.33 -10.95
C SER A 130 7.37 -13.58 -10.12
N LEU A 131 7.50 -12.27 -10.34
CA LEU A 131 8.40 -11.41 -9.56
C LEU A 131 7.95 -11.27 -8.10
N ILE A 132 6.65 -11.04 -7.87
CA ILE A 132 6.08 -10.95 -6.51
C ILE A 132 6.29 -12.26 -5.75
N ALA A 133 6.10 -13.40 -6.41
CA ALA A 133 6.35 -14.72 -5.82
C ALA A 133 7.81 -14.92 -5.42
N ALA A 134 8.75 -14.56 -6.29
CA ALA A 134 10.19 -14.65 -6.01
C ALA A 134 10.58 -13.75 -4.81
N GLY A 135 10.11 -12.50 -4.79
CA GLY A 135 10.37 -11.58 -3.69
C GLY A 135 9.78 -12.06 -2.36
N ARG A 136 8.57 -12.64 -2.40
CA ARG A 136 7.93 -13.27 -1.23
C ARG A 136 8.71 -14.45 -0.70
N GLU A 137 9.16 -15.36 -1.57
CA GLU A 137 9.93 -16.54 -1.16
C GLU A 137 11.23 -16.13 -0.47
N ALA A 138 11.98 -15.20 -1.07
CA ALA A 138 13.21 -14.69 -0.49
C ALA A 138 12.97 -14.00 0.87
N ALA A 139 11.92 -13.20 1.00
CA ALA A 139 11.55 -12.55 2.27
C ALA A 139 11.24 -13.56 3.39
N LEU A 140 10.60 -14.68 3.06
CA LEU A 140 10.31 -15.76 4.02
C LEU A 140 11.55 -16.57 4.39
N GLN A 141 12.41 -16.90 3.42
CA GLN A 141 13.62 -17.70 3.63
C GLN A 141 14.63 -16.94 4.50
N GLU A 142 14.90 -15.68 4.17
CA GLU A 142 15.93 -14.87 4.82
C GLU A 142 15.41 -14.13 6.06
N ARG A 143 14.09 -14.13 6.28
CA ARG A 143 13.37 -13.42 7.36
C ARG A 143 13.62 -11.92 7.41
N PHE A 144 14.08 -11.31 6.31
CA PHE A 144 14.12 -9.86 6.17
C PHE A 144 12.83 -9.41 5.47
N THR A 145 12.27 -8.28 5.94
CA THR A 145 11.12 -7.63 5.29
C THR A 145 9.85 -8.50 5.23
N LEU A 146 9.42 -9.08 6.37
CA LEU A 146 8.19 -9.89 6.46
C LEU A 146 6.93 -9.16 5.94
N LEU A 147 6.94 -7.83 5.93
CA LEU A 147 5.90 -7.00 5.30
C LEU A 147 5.74 -7.29 3.80
N VAL A 148 6.82 -7.53 3.05
CA VAL A 148 6.76 -7.91 1.62
C VAL A 148 6.00 -9.21 1.44
N ALA A 149 6.23 -10.20 2.30
CA ALA A 149 5.51 -11.47 2.21
C ALA A 149 4.00 -11.29 2.49
N CYS A 150 3.66 -10.49 3.51
CA CYS A 150 2.27 -10.17 3.84
C CYS A 150 1.58 -9.43 2.68
N TRP A 151 2.23 -8.42 2.11
CA TRP A 151 1.66 -7.64 1.02
C TRP A 151 1.58 -8.44 -0.29
N ALA A 152 2.51 -9.37 -0.52
CA ALA A 152 2.44 -10.30 -1.65
C ALA A 152 1.22 -11.23 -1.55
N ASP A 153 0.88 -11.71 -0.35
CA ASP A 153 -0.31 -12.54 -0.13
C ASP A 153 -1.61 -11.80 -0.47
N VAL A 154 -1.68 -10.49 -0.20
CA VAL A 154 -2.81 -9.63 -0.59
C VAL A 154 -2.95 -9.59 -2.13
N HIS A 155 -1.85 -9.43 -2.88
CA HIS A 155 -1.89 -9.44 -4.35
C HIS A 155 -2.39 -10.76 -4.93
N PHE A 156 -1.99 -11.91 -4.35
CA PHE A 156 -2.49 -13.21 -4.78
C PHE A 156 -3.98 -13.39 -4.48
N ALA A 157 -4.46 -12.86 -3.36
CA ALA A 157 -5.87 -12.86 -3.01
C ALA A 157 -6.69 -11.95 -3.94
N ASP A 158 -6.19 -10.76 -4.26
CA ASP A 158 -6.80 -9.84 -5.22
C ASP A 158 -6.91 -10.48 -6.62
N GLU A 159 -5.90 -11.22 -7.06
CA GLU A 159 -5.94 -11.92 -8.36
C GLU A 159 -7.00 -13.03 -8.41
N LYS A 160 -7.17 -13.77 -7.31
CA LYS A 160 -8.26 -14.73 -7.17
C LYS A 160 -9.62 -14.03 -7.26
N ALA A 161 -9.80 -12.94 -6.53
CA ALA A 161 -11.04 -12.15 -6.59
C ALA A 161 -11.30 -11.62 -8.01
N ARG A 162 -10.26 -11.13 -8.70
CA ARG A 162 -10.34 -10.61 -10.08
C ARG A 162 -10.78 -11.68 -11.07
N THR A 163 -10.33 -12.92 -10.90
CA THR A 163 -10.69 -14.06 -11.76
C THR A 163 -12.01 -14.72 -11.37
N GLY A 164 -12.67 -14.25 -10.31
CA GLY A 164 -13.95 -14.76 -9.82
C GLY A 164 -13.85 -15.89 -8.79
N ASP A 165 -12.65 -16.30 -8.39
CA ASP A 165 -12.41 -17.23 -7.28
C ASP A 165 -12.53 -16.49 -5.94
N PHE A 166 -13.76 -16.09 -5.59
CA PHE A 166 -14.02 -15.35 -4.36
C PHE A 166 -13.79 -16.21 -3.10
N ASP A 167 -14.03 -17.52 -3.17
CA ASP A 167 -13.79 -18.42 -2.04
C ASP A 167 -12.31 -18.47 -1.70
N GLY A 168 -11.45 -18.75 -2.69
CA GLY A 168 -10.00 -18.76 -2.50
C GLY A 168 -9.44 -17.38 -2.12
N ALA A 169 -10.02 -16.29 -2.65
CA ALA A 169 -9.63 -14.93 -2.24
C ALA A 169 -9.94 -14.67 -0.75
N ILE A 170 -11.15 -15.00 -0.30
CA ILE A 170 -11.57 -14.81 1.11
C ILE A 170 -10.73 -15.69 2.05
N GLU A 171 -10.40 -16.92 1.65
CA GLU A 171 -9.50 -17.80 2.41
C GLU A 171 -8.12 -17.18 2.63
N LEU A 172 -7.59 -16.42 1.66
CA LEU A 172 -6.30 -15.72 1.79
C LEU A 172 -6.40 -14.38 2.52
N PHE A 173 -7.46 -13.61 2.30
CA PHE A 173 -7.61 -12.29 2.94
C PHE A 173 -7.80 -12.38 4.45
N ARG A 174 -8.56 -13.35 4.95
CA ARG A 174 -8.82 -13.48 6.40
C ARG A 174 -7.54 -13.54 7.23
N PRO A 175 -6.59 -14.48 7.00
CA PRO A 175 -5.35 -14.52 7.75
C PRO A 175 -4.47 -13.28 7.49
N ALA A 176 -4.51 -12.68 6.29
CA ALA A 176 -3.76 -11.45 6.00
C ALA A 176 -4.24 -10.27 6.88
N VAL A 177 -5.55 -10.06 6.96
CA VAL A 177 -6.16 -9.03 7.84
C VAL A 177 -5.77 -9.26 9.30
N GLU A 178 -5.88 -10.50 9.80
CA GLU A 178 -5.49 -10.80 11.18
C GLU A 178 -4.01 -10.54 11.47
N GLN A 179 -3.14 -10.84 10.50
CA GLN A 179 -1.71 -10.60 10.62
C GLN A 179 -1.38 -9.10 10.67
N GLU A 180 -2.04 -8.28 9.85
CA GLU A 180 -1.86 -6.82 9.87
C GLU A 180 -2.31 -6.21 11.21
N TYR A 181 -3.44 -6.69 11.76
CA TYR A 181 -3.86 -6.33 13.11
C TYR A 181 -2.84 -6.74 14.18
N ALA A 182 -2.29 -7.96 14.09
CA ALA A 182 -1.31 -8.47 15.04
C ALA A 182 0.02 -7.69 14.99
N CYS A 183 0.45 -7.28 13.80
CA CYS A 183 1.68 -6.51 13.58
C CYS A 183 1.50 -4.99 13.80
N THR A 184 0.27 -4.53 14.06
CA THR A 184 -0.05 -3.09 14.15
C THR A 184 0.34 -2.34 12.86
N ASP A 185 0.26 -3.00 11.70
CA ASP A 185 0.45 -2.35 10.41
C ASP A 185 -0.81 -1.57 10.05
N MET A 186 -0.90 -0.36 10.62
CA MET A 186 -2.01 0.55 10.37
C MET A 186 -1.99 1.16 8.98
N MET A 187 -0.93 0.96 8.19
CA MET A 187 -0.84 1.54 6.86
C MET A 187 -1.66 0.75 5.84
N LEU A 188 -1.64 -0.60 5.88
CA LEU A 188 -2.37 -1.41 4.90
C LEU A 188 -3.68 -2.02 5.39
N VAL A 189 -3.88 -2.15 6.71
CA VAL A 189 -5.04 -2.87 7.27
C VAL A 189 -6.38 -2.44 6.69
N ALA A 190 -6.56 -1.15 6.39
CA ALA A 190 -7.79 -0.64 5.79
C ALA A 190 -7.98 -1.07 4.33
N ALA A 191 -6.91 -1.05 3.52
CA ALA A 191 -6.94 -1.47 2.13
C ALA A 191 -7.21 -2.99 2.02
N THR A 192 -6.49 -3.79 2.80
CA THR A 192 -6.67 -5.25 2.83
C THR A 192 -8.05 -5.65 3.34
N THR A 193 -8.56 -4.96 4.38
CA THR A 193 -9.95 -5.12 4.85
C THR A 193 -10.95 -4.76 3.75
N ALA A 194 -10.69 -3.72 2.96
CA ALA A 194 -11.56 -3.34 1.86
C ALA A 194 -11.60 -4.38 0.73
N SER A 195 -10.46 -5.02 0.40
CA SER A 195 -10.43 -6.15 -0.53
C SER A 195 -11.23 -7.35 -0.01
N LEU A 196 -11.10 -7.70 1.28
CA LEU A 196 -11.92 -8.75 1.92
C LEU A 196 -13.42 -8.42 1.83
N VAL A 197 -13.81 -7.21 2.22
CA VAL A 197 -15.20 -6.74 2.17
C VAL A 197 -15.73 -6.82 0.75
N GLN A 198 -14.96 -6.37 -0.24
CA GLN A 198 -15.39 -6.44 -1.64
C GLN A 198 -15.59 -7.90 -2.10
N ALA A 199 -14.66 -8.80 -1.77
CA ALA A 199 -14.77 -10.22 -2.12
C ALA A 199 -16.02 -10.87 -1.47
N LEU A 200 -16.28 -10.59 -0.19
CA LEU A 200 -17.48 -11.03 0.52
C LEU A 200 -18.77 -10.54 -0.14
N LEU A 201 -18.85 -9.23 -0.41
CA LEU A 201 -20.04 -8.62 -1.03
C LEU A 201 -20.27 -9.12 -2.47
N ARG A 202 -19.19 -9.42 -3.22
CA ARG A 202 -19.28 -10.00 -4.57
C ARG A 202 -19.69 -11.47 -4.56
N ARG A 203 -19.22 -12.26 -3.59
CA ARG A 203 -19.66 -13.65 -3.40
C ARG A 203 -21.14 -13.72 -3.01
N GLY A 204 -21.61 -12.79 -2.18
CA GLY A 204 -23.03 -12.56 -1.93
C GLY A 204 -23.74 -13.65 -1.11
N GLY A 205 -23.01 -14.45 -0.35
CA GLY A 205 -23.57 -15.46 0.55
C GLY A 205 -24.33 -14.85 1.73
N ARG A 206 -25.22 -15.64 2.34
CA ARG A 206 -26.08 -15.17 3.45
C ARG A 206 -25.30 -14.64 4.66
N THR A 207 -24.12 -15.18 4.92
CA THR A 207 -23.23 -14.75 6.01
C THR A 207 -22.27 -13.63 5.60
N ASP A 208 -22.07 -13.43 4.30
CA ASP A 208 -21.02 -12.56 3.77
C ASP A 208 -21.29 -11.10 4.07
N LEU A 209 -22.55 -10.68 3.99
CA LEU A 209 -22.95 -9.33 4.37
C LEU A 209 -22.68 -9.05 5.87
N ALA A 210 -22.96 -10.02 6.73
CA ALA A 210 -22.73 -9.89 8.17
C ALA A 210 -21.23 -9.85 8.49
N GLU A 211 -20.43 -10.67 7.81
CA GLU A 211 -18.97 -10.68 7.94
C GLU A 211 -18.35 -9.36 7.43
N ALA A 212 -18.81 -8.86 6.27
CA ALA A 212 -18.36 -7.59 5.72
C ALA A 212 -18.68 -6.42 6.68
N ARG A 213 -19.89 -6.37 7.25
CA ARG A 213 -20.25 -5.38 8.28
C ARG A 213 -19.34 -5.48 9.50
N ALA A 214 -19.10 -6.70 10.01
CA ALA A 214 -18.24 -6.91 11.17
C ALA A 214 -16.80 -6.45 10.92
N ALA A 215 -16.26 -6.68 9.71
CA ALA A 215 -14.94 -6.22 9.33
C ALA A 215 -14.86 -4.68 9.26
N ILE A 216 -15.88 -4.03 8.66
CA ILE A 216 -16.00 -2.57 8.63
C ILE A 216 -16.07 -1.98 10.05
N ASP A 217 -16.91 -2.56 10.91
CA ASP A 217 -17.12 -2.08 12.27
C ASP A 217 -15.86 -2.27 13.12
N ARG A 218 -15.14 -3.39 12.96
CA ARG A 218 -13.84 -3.62 13.60
C ARG A 218 -12.83 -2.55 13.19
N LEU A 219 -12.70 -2.28 11.88
CA LEU A 219 -11.76 -1.25 11.40
C LEU A 219 -12.13 0.14 11.93
N ALA A 220 -13.42 0.48 11.95
CA ALA A 220 -13.91 1.75 12.48
C ALA A 220 -13.67 1.92 13.99
N ALA A 221 -13.53 0.82 14.72
CA ALA A 221 -13.24 0.83 16.16
C ALA A 221 -11.74 0.91 16.47
N VAL A 222 -10.86 0.83 15.47
CA VAL A 222 -9.41 0.90 15.70
C VAL A 222 -9.02 2.29 16.17
N PRO A 223 -8.32 2.43 17.31
CA PRO A 223 -7.78 3.71 17.73
C PRO A 223 -6.74 4.21 16.72
N THR A 224 -6.99 5.37 16.13
CA THR A 224 -6.05 6.06 15.26
C THR A 224 -5.66 7.40 15.84
N GLU A 225 -4.52 7.94 15.37
CA GLU A 225 -4.17 9.33 15.67
C GLU A 225 -5.24 10.29 15.11
N PRO A 226 -5.50 11.42 15.78
CA PRO A 226 -6.41 12.43 15.25
C PRO A 226 -6.02 12.85 13.83
N GLY A 227 -6.96 12.77 12.89
CA GLY A 227 -6.74 13.10 11.49
C GLY A 227 -6.13 11.98 10.64
N PHE A 228 -6.15 10.73 11.09
CA PHE A 228 -5.68 9.60 10.29
C PHE A 228 -6.64 9.27 9.14
N VAL A 229 -6.39 9.88 7.97
CA VAL A 229 -7.32 9.88 6.83
C VAL A 229 -7.37 8.57 6.04
N VAL A 230 -6.34 7.71 6.14
CA VAL A 230 -6.26 6.46 5.36
C VAL A 230 -7.38 5.49 5.74
N ASN A 231 -7.64 5.30 7.03
CA ASN A 231 -8.77 4.46 7.45
C ASN A 231 -10.11 5.10 7.07
N ASP A 232 -10.25 6.40 7.26
CA ASP A 232 -11.49 7.14 7.01
C ASP A 232 -11.93 7.04 5.55
N ILE A 233 -11.00 7.23 4.61
CA ILE A 233 -11.31 7.16 3.17
C ILE A 233 -11.73 5.74 2.74
N TRP A 234 -11.06 4.70 3.26
CA TRP A 234 -11.44 3.31 3.02
C TRP A 234 -12.78 2.95 3.65
N LEU A 235 -13.07 3.43 4.87
CA LEU A 235 -14.34 3.23 5.55
C LEU A 235 -15.51 3.84 4.78
N LEU A 236 -15.35 5.05 4.22
CA LEU A 236 -16.37 5.66 3.35
C LEU A 236 -16.67 4.79 2.14
N ARG A 237 -15.62 4.29 1.47
CA ARG A 237 -15.77 3.42 0.29
C ARG A 237 -16.46 2.10 0.62
N MET A 238 -16.05 1.42 1.68
CA MET A 238 -16.64 0.15 2.10
C MET A 238 -18.10 0.31 2.53
N ARG A 239 -18.44 1.38 3.26
CA ARG A 239 -19.82 1.67 3.67
C ARG A 239 -20.73 1.96 2.48
N ALA A 240 -20.21 2.59 1.42
CA ALA A 240 -20.93 2.74 0.17
C ALA A 240 -21.22 1.36 -0.47
N TRP A 241 -20.22 0.50 -0.63
CA TRP A 241 -20.44 -0.86 -1.18
C TRP A 241 -21.45 -1.67 -0.38
N GLU A 242 -21.39 -1.57 0.93
CA GLU A 242 -22.30 -2.29 1.80
C GLU A 242 -23.74 -1.75 1.70
N ALA A 243 -23.92 -0.43 1.66
CA ALA A 243 -25.23 0.17 1.41
C ALA A 243 -25.81 -0.28 0.06
N GLN A 244 -24.98 -0.35 -0.98
CA GLN A 244 -25.37 -0.88 -2.28
C GLN A 244 -25.80 -2.34 -2.20
N ALA A 245 -25.06 -3.20 -1.50
CA ALA A 245 -25.41 -4.61 -1.32
C ALA A 245 -26.72 -4.81 -0.55
N ARG A 246 -27.10 -3.86 0.31
CA ARG A 246 -28.37 -3.84 1.04
C ARG A 246 -29.54 -3.25 0.25
N GLY A 247 -29.29 -2.63 -0.91
CA GLY A 247 -30.30 -1.87 -1.66
C GLY A 247 -30.69 -0.55 -1.00
N ASP A 248 -29.82 0.01 -0.16
CA ASP A 248 -30.03 1.31 0.51
C ASP A 248 -29.44 2.44 -0.35
N ASP A 249 -30.20 2.83 -1.37
CA ASP A 249 -29.76 3.83 -2.37
C ASP A 249 -29.43 5.19 -1.75
N ALA A 250 -30.13 5.58 -0.68
CA ALA A 250 -29.92 6.87 -0.02
C ALA A 250 -28.57 6.87 0.72
N ALA A 251 -28.31 5.83 1.53
CA ALA A 251 -27.04 5.68 2.22
C ALA A 251 -25.87 5.48 1.23
N TYR A 252 -26.08 4.74 0.15
CA TYR A 252 -25.07 4.57 -0.90
C TYR A 252 -24.63 5.92 -1.48
N ARG A 253 -25.57 6.79 -1.87
CA ARG A 253 -25.26 8.11 -2.44
C ARG A 253 -24.53 9.00 -1.43
N ASP A 254 -24.96 9.02 -0.16
CA ASP A 254 -24.29 9.80 0.89
C ASP A 254 -22.82 9.38 1.07
N TYR A 255 -22.57 8.08 1.26
CA TYR A 255 -21.20 7.58 1.45
C TYR A 255 -20.35 7.77 0.21
N ARG A 256 -20.89 7.54 -0.99
CA ARG A 256 -20.20 7.74 -2.27
C ARG A 256 -19.79 9.20 -2.45
N ASP A 257 -20.68 10.16 -2.17
CA ASP A 257 -20.40 11.57 -2.40
C ASP A 257 -19.36 12.10 -1.41
N ARG A 258 -19.44 11.69 -0.14
CA ARG A 258 -18.42 12.00 0.88
C ARG A 258 -17.07 11.35 0.57
N TYR A 259 -17.07 10.11 0.09
CA TYR A 259 -15.86 9.42 -0.38
C TYR A 259 -15.20 10.20 -1.52
N ARG A 260 -15.99 10.60 -2.52
CA ARG A 260 -15.51 11.37 -3.67
C ARG A 260 -14.96 12.73 -3.25
N GLU A 261 -15.65 13.46 -2.37
CA GLU A 261 -15.18 14.73 -1.83
C GLU A 261 -13.84 14.57 -1.12
N MET A 262 -13.74 13.58 -0.22
CA MET A 262 -12.51 13.30 0.53
C MET A 262 -11.35 12.93 -0.40
N ALA A 263 -11.57 12.03 -1.37
CA ALA A 263 -10.55 11.63 -2.35
C ALA A 263 -10.00 12.83 -3.14
N ASN A 264 -10.87 13.74 -3.59
CA ASN A 264 -10.44 14.95 -4.30
C ASN A 264 -9.70 15.93 -3.38
N SER A 265 -10.17 16.11 -2.14
CA SER A 265 -9.53 17.03 -1.18
C SER A 265 -8.11 16.60 -0.80
N LEU A 266 -7.87 15.29 -0.71
CA LEU A 266 -6.57 14.70 -0.37
C LEU A 266 -5.65 14.57 -1.60
N GLY A 267 -6.20 14.60 -2.81
CA GLY A 267 -5.46 14.35 -4.04
C GLY A 267 -4.96 12.90 -4.15
N PHE A 268 -5.70 11.94 -3.60
CA PHE A 268 -5.34 10.51 -3.65
C PHE A 268 -5.77 9.92 -4.99
N GLU A 269 -4.81 9.70 -5.88
CA GLU A 269 -5.05 9.52 -7.31
C GLU A 269 -5.82 8.24 -7.64
N GLY A 270 -5.48 7.14 -6.97
CA GLY A 270 -6.19 5.86 -7.10
C GLY A 270 -7.61 5.94 -6.54
N HIS A 271 -7.77 6.57 -5.38
CA HIS A 271 -9.10 6.82 -4.81
C HIS A 271 -9.97 7.71 -5.69
N MET A 272 -9.40 8.76 -6.30
CA MET A 272 -10.09 9.60 -7.26
C MET A 272 -10.52 8.81 -8.51
N ALA A 273 -9.69 7.88 -9.00
CA ALA A 273 -10.04 7.00 -10.10
C ALA A 273 -11.23 6.09 -9.74
N TRP A 274 -11.15 5.40 -8.61
CA TRP A 274 -12.24 4.55 -8.12
C TRP A 274 -13.53 5.33 -7.83
N ALA A 275 -13.44 6.57 -7.34
CA ALA A 275 -14.62 7.41 -7.09
C ALA A 275 -15.35 7.84 -8.37
N ARG A 276 -14.67 7.86 -9.52
CA ARG A 276 -15.28 8.11 -10.83
C ARG A 276 -16.06 6.90 -11.36
N GLU A 277 -15.65 5.70 -10.98
CA GLU A 277 -16.33 4.44 -11.36
C GLU A 277 -17.61 4.18 -10.56
N MET A 278 -17.73 4.78 -9.37
CA MET A 278 -18.92 4.67 -8.53
C MET A 278 -20.02 5.62 -9.07
N ALA A 279 -21.00 5.03 -9.76
CA ALA A 279 -22.16 5.73 -10.33
C ALA A 279 -23.08 6.36 -9.27
#